data_AF-A0AA49K6I4-F1
#
_entry.id   AF-A0AA49K6I4-F1
#
_cell.length_a   1.000
_cell.length_b   1.000
_cell.length_c   1.000
_cell.angle_alpha   90.00
_cell.angle_beta   90.00
_cell.angle_gamma   90.00
#
_symmetry.space_group_name_H-M   'P 1'
#
loop_
_entity.id
_entity.type
_entity.pdbx_description
1 polymer ?
#
loop_
_entity_poly.entity_id
_entity_poly.type
_entity_poly.pdbx_seq_one_letter_code
_entity_poly.pdbx_strand_id
1 'polypeptide(L)'
;LAIIPIMTKPHHPRATEAATKYFLTQAAASAMILLSSSINAWHTGQWDITQLTNQLACTLMTAALAMKLGLAPVHFWLPEVMQGVTIKTTMIITTWMKLAPMSLLLLIHNSLNHTIMLTLGGLSILVGGWGGLNQTQLRKIMGFSSISHLGWMTMIITLSPTLTMLNLTIYIIMTLTMFLL
;
A
#
# COMPACT_ATOMS: atom_id res chain seq x y z
N LEU A 1 9.47 -8.07 -5.75
CA LEU A 1 9.84 -8.18 -7.18
C LEU A 1 9.43 -9.51 -7.82
N ALA A 2 9.34 -10.62 -7.07
CA ALA A 2 8.94 -11.94 -7.60
C ALA A 2 7.55 -11.99 -8.30
N ILE A 3 6.70 -10.98 -8.14
CA ILE A 3 5.38 -10.92 -8.82
C ILE A 3 5.45 -10.46 -10.27
N ILE A 4 6.55 -9.80 -10.69
CA ILE A 4 6.66 -9.20 -12.03
C ILE A 4 6.49 -10.25 -13.14
N PRO A 5 7.13 -11.44 -13.08
CA PRO A 5 6.91 -12.49 -14.08
C PRO A 5 5.45 -12.95 -14.16
N ILE A 6 4.73 -12.93 -13.03
CA ILE A 6 3.31 -13.32 -12.98
C ILE A 6 2.46 -12.25 -13.68
N MET A 7 2.81 -10.97 -13.55
CA MET A 7 2.14 -9.85 -14.24
C MET A 7 2.35 -9.91 -15.75
N THR A 8 3.55 -10.26 -16.23
CA THR A 8 3.89 -10.26 -17.66
C THR A 8 3.56 -11.56 -18.39
N LYS A 9 3.08 -12.59 -17.68
CA LYS A 9 2.70 -13.89 -18.24
C LYS A 9 1.79 -13.85 -19.50
N PRO A 10 0.79 -12.96 -19.64
CA PRO A 10 -0.05 -12.94 -20.84
C PRO A 10 0.65 -12.35 -22.08
N HIS A 11 1.88 -11.83 -21.96
CA HIS A 11 2.66 -11.22 -23.06
C HIS A 11 1.90 -10.13 -23.87
N HIS A 12 0.97 -9.43 -23.22
CA HIS A 12 0.22 -8.32 -23.82
C HIS A 12 0.88 -6.97 -23.48
N PRO A 13 0.93 -5.97 -24.39
CA PRO A 13 1.58 -4.68 -24.15
C PRO A 13 1.03 -3.94 -22.94
N ARG A 14 -0.27 -4.07 -22.68
CA ARG A 14 -0.89 -3.50 -21.46
C ARG A 14 -0.39 -4.14 -20.17
N ALA A 15 -0.07 -5.43 -20.19
CA ALA A 15 0.44 -6.14 -19.02
C ALA A 15 1.91 -5.79 -18.76
N THR A 16 2.70 -5.55 -19.81
CA THR A 16 4.07 -5.04 -19.67
C THR A 16 4.07 -3.60 -19.16
N GLU A 17 3.19 -2.73 -19.64
CA GLU A 17 3.02 -1.37 -19.12
C GLU A 17 2.60 -1.36 -17.63
N ALA A 18 1.67 -2.23 -17.24
CA ALA A 18 1.30 -2.39 -15.83
C ALA A 18 2.49 -2.86 -14.98
N ALA A 19 3.26 -3.82 -15.49
CA ALA A 19 4.44 -4.32 -14.80
C ALA A 19 5.53 -3.24 -14.64
N THR A 20 5.75 -2.39 -15.65
CA THR A 20 6.72 -1.29 -15.55
C THR A 20 6.28 -0.22 -14.56
N LYS A 21 5.00 0.18 -14.57
CA LYS A 21 4.44 1.11 -13.57
C LYS A 21 4.58 0.57 -12.15
N TYR A 22 4.22 -0.70 -11.93
CA TYR A 22 4.39 -1.35 -10.63
C TYR A 22 5.85 -1.41 -10.20
N PHE A 23 6.76 -1.78 -11.11
CA PHE A 23 8.19 -1.86 -10.82
C PHE A 23 8.75 -0.51 -10.37
N LEU A 24 8.50 0.55 -11.12
CA LEU A 24 9.03 1.88 -10.83
C LEU A 24 8.58 2.40 -9.46
N THR A 25 7.28 2.30 -9.15
CA THR A 25 6.76 2.77 -7.87
C THR A 25 7.28 1.94 -6.71
N GLN A 26 7.32 0.61 -6.84
CA GLN A 26 7.72 -0.27 -5.76
C GLN A 26 9.23 -0.27 -5.51
N ALA A 27 10.03 -0.08 -6.55
CA ALA A 27 11.48 0.09 -6.46
C ALA A 27 11.84 1.41 -5.79
N ALA A 28 11.20 2.52 -6.20
CA ALA A 28 11.37 3.81 -5.56
C ALA A 28 10.97 3.75 -4.07
N ALA A 29 9.84 3.12 -3.76
CA ALA A 29 9.42 2.93 -2.37
C ALA A 29 10.42 2.09 -1.56
N SER A 30 11.00 1.02 -2.11
CA SER A 30 12.05 0.26 -1.40
C SER A 30 13.34 1.05 -1.19
N ALA A 31 13.73 1.89 -2.16
CA ALA A 31 14.89 2.76 -2.01
C ALA A 31 14.68 3.78 -0.89
N MET A 32 13.46 4.34 -0.76
CA MET A 32 13.12 5.24 0.33
C MET A 32 13.06 4.54 1.69
N ILE A 33 12.58 3.29 1.77
CA ILE A 33 12.67 2.51 3.02
C ILE A 33 14.14 2.37 3.45
N LEU A 34 15.02 1.98 2.53
CA LEU A 34 16.45 1.85 2.81
C LEU A 34 17.08 3.18 3.22
N LEU A 35 16.72 4.28 2.54
CA LEU A 35 17.18 5.61 2.91
C LEU A 35 16.72 5.98 4.33
N SER A 36 15.46 5.77 4.65
CA SER A 36 14.91 6.06 5.98
C SER A 36 15.59 5.26 7.09
N SER A 37 15.86 3.96 6.87
CA SER A 37 16.54 3.12 7.86
C SER A 37 18.01 3.49 8.00
N SER A 38 18.70 3.84 6.90
CA SER A 38 20.08 4.30 6.95
C SER A 38 20.25 5.62 7.71
N ILE A 39 19.32 6.58 7.54
CA ILE A 39 19.30 7.83 8.30
C ILE A 39 19.07 7.50 9.79
N ASN A 40 18.09 6.66 10.11
CA ASN A 40 17.84 6.30 11.51
C ASN A 40 19.08 5.63 12.15
N ALA A 41 19.68 4.66 11.47
CA ALA A 41 20.88 3.95 11.94
C ALA A 41 22.10 4.87 12.05
N TRP A 42 22.24 5.86 11.17
CA TRP A 42 23.30 6.88 11.28
C TRP A 42 23.18 7.67 12.59
N HIS A 43 21.95 8.00 12.99
CA HIS A 43 21.70 8.79 14.19
C HIS A 43 21.74 7.98 15.49
N THR A 44 21.22 6.75 15.50
CA THR A 44 21.11 5.93 16.73
C THR A 44 22.21 4.89 16.87
N GLY A 45 22.89 4.52 15.78
CA GLY A 45 23.84 3.41 15.73
C GLY A 45 23.20 2.03 15.82
N GLN A 46 21.86 1.94 15.76
CA GLN A 46 21.11 0.69 15.94
C GLN A 46 20.28 0.34 14.70
N TRP A 47 20.09 -0.96 14.48
CA TRP A 47 19.34 -1.52 13.35
C TRP A 47 18.02 -2.19 13.79
N ASP A 48 17.55 -1.89 15.00
CA ASP A 48 16.27 -2.39 15.48
C ASP A 48 15.10 -1.71 14.74
N ILE A 49 14.15 -2.52 14.27
CA ILE A 49 12.98 -2.08 13.50
C ILE A 49 12.07 -1.21 14.38
N THR A 50 11.96 -1.55 15.66
CA THR A 50 11.01 -0.89 16.57
C THR A 50 11.44 0.51 16.98
N GLN A 51 12.73 0.82 16.82
CA GLN A 51 13.35 2.05 17.32
C GLN A 51 13.55 3.08 16.22
N LEU A 52 12.46 3.56 15.63
CA LEU A 52 12.47 4.72 14.73
C LEU A 52 12.38 6.00 15.57
N THR A 53 13.47 6.76 15.68
CA THR A 53 13.51 7.92 16.59
C THR A 53 13.67 9.25 15.86
N ASN A 54 14.37 9.26 14.72
CA ASN A 54 14.56 10.47 13.95
C ASN A 54 13.29 10.83 13.19
N GLN A 55 12.75 12.03 13.45
CA GLN A 55 11.55 12.55 12.79
C GLN A 55 11.64 12.52 11.25
N LEU A 56 12.80 12.85 10.67
CA LEU A 56 13.00 12.79 9.23
C LEU A 56 12.88 11.34 8.72
N ALA A 57 13.51 10.39 9.41
CA ALA A 57 13.41 8.97 9.09
C ALA A 57 11.96 8.47 9.22
N CYS A 58 11.24 8.89 10.26
CA CYS A 58 9.81 8.57 10.43
C CYS A 58 8.97 9.08 9.25
N THR A 59 9.14 10.33 8.84
CA THR A 59 8.39 10.89 7.70
C THR A 59 8.72 10.23 6.36
N LEU A 60 9.99 9.88 6.12
CA LEU A 60 10.38 9.15 4.91
C LEU A 60 9.84 7.72 4.92
N MET A 61 9.85 7.06 6.08
CA MET A 61 9.29 5.72 6.26
C MET A 61 7.77 5.73 6.01
N THR A 62 7.01 6.70 6.54
CA THR A 62 5.57 6.80 6.27
C THR A 62 5.29 7.06 4.80
N ALA A 63 6.03 7.96 4.15
CA ALA A 63 5.88 8.22 2.72
C ALA A 63 6.18 6.98 1.87
N ALA A 64 7.21 6.21 2.24
CA ALA A 64 7.57 4.99 1.53
C ALA A 64 6.53 3.87 1.69
N LEU A 65 5.98 3.68 2.89
CA LEU A 65 4.89 2.74 3.12
C LEU A 65 3.60 3.19 2.41
N ALA A 66 3.31 4.49 2.39
CA ALA A 66 2.19 5.04 1.64
C ALA A 66 2.30 4.75 0.14
N MET A 67 3.49 4.86 -0.45
CA MET A 67 3.73 4.44 -1.83
C MET A 67 3.50 2.94 -2.04
N LYS A 68 4.03 2.08 -1.14
CA LYS A 68 3.87 0.61 -1.26
C LYS A 68 2.42 0.17 -1.18
N LEU A 69 1.66 0.77 -0.26
CA LEU A 69 0.24 0.47 -0.04
C LEU A 69 -0.68 1.13 -1.09
N GLY A 70 -0.23 2.19 -1.76
CA GLY A 70 -1.03 2.94 -2.73
C GLY A 70 -2.01 3.91 -2.07
N LEU A 71 -1.59 4.55 -0.97
CA LEU A 71 -2.38 5.62 -0.32
C LEU A 71 -2.33 6.91 -1.16
N ALA A 72 -3.37 7.73 -1.03
CA ALA A 72 -3.36 9.07 -1.62
C ALA A 72 -2.27 9.94 -0.96
N PRO A 73 -1.53 10.77 -1.71
CA PRO A 73 -1.69 11.08 -3.14
C PRO A 73 -1.06 10.07 -4.10
N VAL A 74 -0.24 9.12 -3.64
CA VAL A 74 0.53 8.18 -4.48
C VAL A 74 -0.25 6.94 -4.95
N HIS A 75 -1.57 7.05 -5.02
CA HIS A 75 -2.49 5.97 -5.35
C HIS A 75 -2.62 5.68 -6.85
N PHE A 76 -2.14 6.57 -7.72
CA PHE A 76 -2.39 6.53 -9.18
C PHE A 76 -1.95 5.24 -9.87
N TRP A 77 -0.89 4.58 -9.37
CA TRP A 77 -0.42 3.34 -9.96
C TRP A 77 -1.41 2.18 -9.77
N LEU A 78 -2.18 2.18 -8.69
CA LEU A 78 -2.94 1.01 -8.27
C LEU A 78 -4.10 0.68 -9.23
N PRO A 79 -5.00 1.62 -9.59
CA PRO A 79 -6.08 1.32 -10.53
C PRO A 79 -5.59 0.94 -11.94
N GLU A 80 -4.49 1.53 -12.40
CA GLU A 80 -3.92 1.25 -13.72
C GLU A 80 -3.28 -0.13 -13.79
N VAL A 81 -2.48 -0.49 -12.78
CA VAL A 81 -1.85 -1.81 -12.68
C VAL A 81 -2.92 -2.89 -12.61
N MET A 82 -3.95 -2.71 -11.78
CA MET A 82 -5.06 -3.68 -11.66
C MET A 82 -5.82 -3.87 -12.96
N GLN A 83 -6.01 -2.82 -13.76
CA GLN A 83 -6.72 -2.96 -15.03
C GLN A 83 -5.90 -3.74 -16.09
N GLY A 84 -4.57 -3.57 -16.07
CA GLY A 84 -3.67 -4.15 -17.07
C GLY A 84 -3.25 -5.59 -16.83
N VAL A 85 -3.47 -6.12 -15.62
CA VAL A 85 -3.12 -7.50 -15.24
C VAL A 85 -4.35 -8.41 -15.15
N THR A 86 -4.12 -9.71 -15.08
CA THR A 86 -5.18 -10.73 -14.99
C THR A 86 -5.93 -10.66 -13.65
N ILE A 87 -7.13 -11.23 -13.58
CA ILE A 87 -7.93 -11.25 -12.33
C ILE A 87 -7.16 -11.95 -11.19
N LYS A 88 -6.53 -13.09 -11.48
CA LYS A 88 -5.72 -13.84 -10.48
C LYS A 88 -4.55 -13.03 -9.94
N THR A 89 -3.86 -12.26 -10.79
CA THR A 89 -2.76 -11.41 -10.34
C THR A 89 -3.26 -10.19 -9.57
N THR A 90 -4.38 -9.61 -10.01
CA THR A 90 -5.08 -8.52 -9.31
C THR A 90 -5.40 -8.94 -7.87
N MET A 91 -5.95 -10.13 -7.68
CA MET A 91 -6.23 -10.71 -6.36
C MET A 91 -4.98 -10.81 -5.48
N ILE A 92 -3.85 -11.28 -6.02
CA ILE A 92 -2.57 -11.37 -5.27
C ILE A 92 -2.07 -9.97 -4.88
N ILE A 93 -2.19 -8.99 -5.78
CA ILE A 93 -1.76 -7.61 -5.53
C ILE A 93 -2.58 -6.97 -4.41
N THR A 94 -3.90 -7.20 -4.39
CA THR A 94 -4.78 -6.59 -3.39
C THR A 94 -4.70 -7.26 -2.03
N THR A 95 -4.30 -8.53 -1.95
CA THR A 95 -4.27 -9.31 -0.70
C THR A 95 -2.83 -9.50 -0.21
N TRP A 96 -2.09 -10.40 -0.86
CA TRP A 96 -0.77 -10.87 -0.43
C TRP A 96 0.25 -9.74 -0.34
N MET A 97 0.27 -8.86 -1.35
CA MET A 97 1.26 -7.77 -1.40
C MET A 97 1.01 -6.66 -0.39
N LYS A 98 -0.14 -6.62 0.27
CA LYS A 98 -0.44 -5.66 1.33
C LYS A 98 0.02 -6.14 2.72
N LEU A 99 0.20 -7.43 2.92
CA LEU A 99 0.55 -7.99 4.23
C LEU A 99 1.89 -7.47 4.76
N ALA A 100 2.94 -7.50 3.94
CA ALA A 100 4.28 -7.09 4.38
C ALA A 100 4.40 -5.58 4.69
N PRO A 101 3.87 -4.65 3.87
CA PRO A 101 3.87 -3.24 4.25
C PRO A 101 2.98 -2.94 5.46
N MET A 102 1.84 -3.64 5.62
CA MET A 102 0.97 -3.46 6.80
C MET A 102 1.61 -3.96 8.09
N SER A 103 2.32 -5.09 8.06
CA SER A 103 3.03 -5.58 9.25
C SER A 103 4.14 -4.63 9.69
N LEU A 104 4.86 -4.03 8.74
CA LEU A 104 5.87 -3.02 9.06
C LEU A 104 5.23 -1.78 9.67
N LEU A 105 4.16 -1.26 9.07
CA LEU A 105 3.39 -0.11 9.59
C LEU A 105 2.89 -0.35 11.03
N LEU A 106 2.46 -1.59 11.34
CA LEU A 106 2.09 -2.01 12.68
C LEU A 106 3.27 -2.02 13.65
N LEU A 107 4.42 -2.57 13.27
CA LEU A 107 5.58 -2.62 14.15
C LEU A 107 6.09 -1.23 14.56
N ILE A 108 5.99 -0.26 13.65
CA ILE A 108 6.49 1.10 13.87
C ILE A 108 5.40 2.09 14.29
N HIS A 109 4.16 1.65 14.56
CA HIS A 109 3.02 2.57 14.74
C HIS A 109 3.25 3.64 15.82
N ASN A 110 4.05 3.33 16.85
CA ASN A 110 4.35 4.23 17.97
C ASN A 110 5.24 5.41 17.59
N SER A 111 6.09 5.26 16.58
CA SER A 111 7.06 6.29 16.16
C SER A 111 6.58 7.15 15.00
N LEU A 112 5.41 6.82 14.42
CA LEU A 112 4.86 7.55 13.29
C LEU A 112 4.16 8.82 13.73
N ASN A 113 4.27 9.86 12.91
CA ASN A 113 3.54 11.10 13.14
C ASN A 113 2.04 10.90 12.83
N HIS A 114 1.21 10.98 13.88
CA HIS A 114 -0.24 10.82 13.78
C HIS A 114 -0.91 11.80 12.81
N THR A 115 -0.44 13.04 12.73
CA THR A 115 -1.01 14.05 11.82
C THR A 115 -0.86 13.65 10.35
N ILE A 116 0.30 13.12 9.98
CA ILE A 116 0.58 12.63 8.61
C ILE A 116 -0.27 11.38 8.32
N MET A 117 -0.37 10.47 9.27
CA MET A 117 -1.19 9.26 9.12
C MET A 117 -2.68 9.58 8.93
N LEU A 118 -3.24 10.48 9.74
CA LEU A 118 -4.64 10.90 9.64
C LEU A 118 -4.92 11.64 8.33
N THR A 119 -4.00 12.50 7.87
CA THR A 119 -4.17 13.21 6.60
C THR A 119 -4.11 12.27 5.40
N LEU A 120 -3.14 11.34 5.34
CA LEU A 120 -3.07 10.31 4.29
C LEU A 120 -4.31 9.40 4.30
N GLY A 121 -4.74 8.98 5.49
CA GLY A 121 -5.93 8.14 5.67
C GLY A 121 -7.22 8.84 5.21
N GLY A 122 -7.45 10.07 5.65
CA GLY A 122 -8.61 10.86 5.22
C GLY A 122 -8.62 11.13 3.72
N LEU A 123 -7.48 11.52 3.14
CA LEU A 123 -7.35 11.73 1.70
C LEU A 123 -7.64 10.46 0.89
N SER A 124 -7.13 9.31 1.33
CA SER A 124 -7.34 8.05 0.63
C SER A 124 -8.79 7.55 0.70
N ILE A 125 -9.51 7.81 1.80
CA ILE A 125 -10.95 7.54 1.88
C ILE A 125 -11.72 8.39 0.85
N LEU A 126 -11.43 9.69 0.78
CA LEU A 126 -12.10 10.60 -0.17
C LEU A 126 -11.82 10.22 -1.63
N VAL A 127 -10.54 9.97 -1.95
CA VAL A 127 -10.09 9.60 -3.30
C VAL A 127 -10.65 8.23 -3.71
N GLY A 128 -10.63 7.25 -2.81
CA GLY A 128 -11.21 5.92 -3.05
C GLY A 128 -12.72 5.99 -3.28
N GLY A 129 -13.43 6.80 -2.49
CA GLY A 129 -14.87 7.01 -2.64
C GLY A 129 -15.25 7.66 -3.97
N TRP A 130 -14.72 8.86 -4.24
CA TRP A 130 -15.07 9.60 -5.46
C TRP A 130 -14.53 8.94 -6.73
N GLY A 131 -13.29 8.42 -6.70
CA GLY A 131 -12.66 7.80 -7.85
C GLY A 131 -13.37 6.53 -8.34
N GLY A 132 -14.01 5.79 -7.42
CA GLY A 132 -14.76 4.59 -7.73
C GLY A 132 -16.08 4.81 -8.48
N LEU A 133 -16.74 5.95 -8.27
CA LEU A 133 -18.07 6.22 -8.85
C LEU A 133 -18.06 6.30 -10.38
N ASN A 134 -16.95 6.75 -10.97
CA ASN A 134 -16.83 6.95 -12.42
C ASN A 134 -16.19 5.76 -13.16
N GLN A 135 -16.26 4.54 -12.59
CA GLN A 135 -15.65 3.36 -13.20
C GLN A 135 -16.71 2.28 -13.47
N THR A 136 -16.67 1.71 -14.68
CA THR A 136 -17.48 0.54 -15.07
C THR A 136 -16.70 -0.77 -14.95
N GLN A 137 -15.36 -0.69 -14.96
CA GLN A 137 -14.49 -1.85 -14.94
C GLN A 137 -14.33 -2.37 -13.51
N LEU A 138 -14.77 -3.62 -13.27
CA LEU A 138 -14.70 -4.27 -11.95
C LEU A 138 -13.31 -4.18 -11.32
N ARG A 139 -12.24 -4.35 -12.10
CA ARG A 139 -10.86 -4.27 -11.58
C ARG A 139 -10.49 -2.87 -11.07
N LYS A 140 -10.98 -1.81 -11.72
CA LYS A 140 -10.76 -0.44 -11.24
C LYS A 140 -11.62 -0.11 -10.02
N ILE A 141 -12.87 -0.57 -10.00
CA ILE A 141 -13.76 -0.41 -8.83
C ILE A 141 -13.10 -1.08 -7.61
N MET A 142 -12.61 -2.30 -7.76
CA MET A 142 -11.86 -3.00 -6.70
C MET A 142 -10.56 -2.29 -6.32
N GLY A 143 -9.93 -1.57 -7.24
CA GLY A 143 -8.76 -0.75 -6.94
C GLY A 143 -9.11 0.42 -6.03
N PHE A 144 -10.16 1.17 -6.36
CA PHE A 144 -10.63 2.29 -5.55
C PHE A 144 -11.18 1.87 -4.19
N SER A 145 -11.91 0.75 -4.10
CA SER A 145 -12.32 0.19 -2.80
C SER A 145 -11.10 -0.22 -1.96
N SER A 146 -10.06 -0.73 -2.59
CA SER A 146 -8.82 -1.07 -1.89
C SER A 146 -8.10 0.15 -1.31
N ILE A 147 -8.20 1.31 -1.97
CA ILE A 147 -7.61 2.58 -1.51
C ILE A 147 -8.40 3.11 -0.31
N SER A 148 -9.74 3.07 -0.36
CA SER A 148 -10.58 3.53 0.76
C SER A 148 -10.44 2.66 2.00
N HIS A 149 -10.40 1.32 1.85
CA HIS A 149 -10.18 0.41 2.99
C HIS A 149 -8.81 0.62 3.63
N LEU A 150 -7.76 0.82 2.84
CA LEU A 150 -6.44 1.17 3.37
C LEU A 150 -6.43 2.54 4.08
N GLY A 151 -7.22 3.50 3.60
CA GLY A 151 -7.43 4.77 4.29
C GLY A 151 -8.03 4.61 5.68
N TRP A 152 -9.04 3.75 5.81
CA TRP A 152 -9.59 3.40 7.13
C TRP A 152 -8.55 2.70 8.02
N MET A 153 -7.80 1.74 7.51
CA MET A 153 -6.76 1.05 8.29
C MET A 153 -5.67 2.01 8.78
N THR A 154 -5.28 2.97 7.96
CA THR A 154 -4.23 3.95 8.29
C THR A 154 -4.71 4.99 9.30
N MET A 155 -5.98 5.38 9.27
CA MET A 155 -6.55 6.19 10.35
C MET A 155 -6.66 5.42 11.67
N ILE A 156 -7.15 4.17 11.63
CA ILE A 156 -7.40 3.40 12.85
C ILE A 156 -6.08 3.06 13.57
N ILE A 157 -4.96 2.94 12.85
CA ILE A 157 -3.67 2.56 13.45
C ILE A 157 -3.18 3.57 14.48
N THR A 158 -3.56 4.84 14.34
CA THR A 158 -3.18 5.88 15.31
C THR A 158 -3.93 5.74 16.63
N LEU A 159 -5.04 5.00 16.65
CA LEU A 159 -5.88 4.78 17.82
C LEU A 159 -5.63 3.41 18.42
N SER A 160 -5.75 2.34 17.62
CA SER A 160 -5.53 0.99 18.09
C SER A 160 -5.06 0.04 16.97
N PRO A 161 -3.88 -0.59 17.11
CA PRO A 161 -3.37 -1.52 16.11
C PRO A 161 -4.23 -2.78 16.00
N THR A 162 -4.89 -3.21 17.09
CA THR A 162 -5.76 -4.40 17.10
C THR A 162 -6.96 -4.25 16.17
N LEU A 163 -7.59 -3.07 16.11
CA LEU A 163 -8.70 -2.82 15.19
C LEU A 163 -8.23 -2.77 13.73
N THR A 164 -7.00 -2.31 13.46
CA THR A 164 -6.46 -2.37 12.09
C THR A 164 -6.23 -3.79 11.61
N MET A 165 -5.74 -4.67 12.49
CA MET A 165 -5.57 -6.10 12.20
C MET A 165 -6.91 -6.76 11.88
N LEU A 166 -7.95 -6.44 12.66
CA LEU A 166 -9.31 -6.90 12.38
C LEU A 166 -9.82 -6.38 11.03
N ASN A 167 -9.63 -5.10 10.72
CA ASN A 167 -10.07 -4.55 9.43
C ASN A 167 -9.32 -5.21 8.26
N LEU A 168 -8.01 -5.46 8.42
CA LEU A 168 -7.21 -6.15 7.41
C LEU A 168 -7.72 -7.58 7.14
N THR A 169 -8.08 -8.34 8.18
CA THR A 169 -8.59 -9.70 8.00
C THR A 169 -9.95 -9.71 7.28
N ILE A 170 -10.87 -8.82 7.69
CA ILE A 170 -12.18 -8.67 7.03
C ILE A 170 -11.99 -8.27 5.57
N TYR A 171 -11.12 -7.30 5.29
CA TYR A 171 -10.81 -6.86 3.94
C TYR A 171 -10.26 -7.98 3.06
N ILE A 172 -9.33 -8.80 3.57
CA ILE A 172 -8.78 -9.93 2.81
C ILE A 172 -9.87 -10.95 2.50
N ILE A 173 -10.73 -11.28 3.46
CA ILE A 173 -11.84 -12.22 3.26
C ILE A 173 -12.80 -11.71 2.18
N MET A 174 -13.25 -10.45 2.28
CA MET A 174 -14.19 -9.87 1.30
C MET A 174 -13.58 -9.74 -0.10
N THR A 175 -12.29 -9.39 -0.20
CA THR A 175 -11.66 -9.26 -1.52
C THR A 175 -11.40 -10.60 -2.17
N LEU A 176 -11.03 -11.63 -1.39
CA LEU A 176 -10.89 -12.99 -1.91
C LEU A 176 -12.21 -13.52 -2.45
N THR A 177 -13.31 -13.35 -1.72
CA THR A 177 -14.63 -13.81 -2.19
C THR A 177 -15.03 -13.11 -3.48
N MET A 178 -14.85 -11.78 -3.57
CA MET A 178 -15.18 -11.02 -4.78
C MET A 178 -14.37 -11.39 -6.03
N PHE A 179 -13.12 -11.84 -5.89
CA PHE A 179 -12.30 -12.27 -7.03
C PHE A 179 -12.47 -13.73 -7.41
N LEU A 180 -13.05 -14.55 -6.52
CA LEU A 180 -13.31 -15.97 -6.74
C LEU A 180 -14.72 -16.24 -7.30
N LEU A 181 -15.65 -15.29 -7.14
CA LEU A 181 -16.94 -15.25 -7.84
C LEU A 181 -16.75 -15.01 -9.34
#